data_AF-A0ABD0RS56-F1
#
_entry.id   AF-A0ABD0RS56-F1
#
_cell.length_a   1.000
_cell.length_b   1.000
_cell.length_c   1.000
_cell.angle_alpha   90.00
_cell.angle_beta   90.00
_cell.angle_gamma   90.00
#
_symmetry.space_group_name_H-M   'P 1'
#
loop_
_entity.id
_entity.type
_entity.pdbx_description
1 polymer ?
#
loop_
_entity_poly.entity_id
_entity_poly.type
_entity_poly.pdbx_seq_one_letter_code
_entity_poly.pdbx_strand_id
1 'polypeptide(L)' 'VTSGFKCKTMCAGLPAAFLEPLCSISLMEDSELRQLVLEILHNIIDRHDNRAKLRGIR' A
#
# COMPACT_ATOMS: atom_id res chain seq x y z
N VAL A 1 4.84 14.66 -11.76
CA VAL A 1 6.27 14.34 -11.48
C VAL A 1 6.56 12.87 -11.13
N THR A 2 5.57 11.97 -11.03
CA THR A 2 5.80 10.53 -10.72
C THR A 2 5.57 9.58 -11.90
N SER A 3 5.45 10.10 -13.12
CA SER A 3 5.02 9.35 -14.32
C SER A 3 5.96 8.22 -14.79
N GLY A 4 7.08 7.99 -14.10
CA GLY A 4 8.12 7.02 -14.51
C GLY A 4 8.30 5.81 -13.59
N PHE A 5 7.62 5.73 -12.44
CA PHE A 5 7.93 4.70 -11.44
C PHE A 5 7.20 3.37 -11.71
N LYS A 6 7.71 2.62 -12.70
CA LYS A 6 7.21 1.28 -13.12
C LYS A 6 7.71 0.15 -12.22
N CYS A 7 7.58 0.29 -10.90
CA CYS A 7 7.94 -0.81 -10.01
C CYS A 7 6.77 -1.79 -9.88
N LYS A 8 6.97 -3.01 -10.42
CA LYS A 8 6.00 -4.13 -10.39
C LYS A 8 5.84 -4.76 -9.01
N THR A 9 6.81 -4.55 -8.12
CA THR A 9 6.78 -5.01 -6.73
C THR A 9 7.10 -3.85 -5.80
N MET A 10 6.55 -3.87 -4.58
CA MET A 10 6.79 -2.79 -3.61
C MET A 10 8.27 -2.69 -3.24
N CYS A 11 8.96 -3.82 -3.06
CA CYS A 11 10.38 -3.85 -2.69
C CYS A 11 11.31 -3.30 -3.80
N ALA A 12 10.88 -3.36 -5.06
CA ALA A 12 11.61 -2.71 -6.15
C ALA A 12 11.37 -1.19 -6.20
N GLY A 13 10.32 -0.72 -5.53
CA GLY A 13 9.90 0.68 -5.57
C GLY A 13 10.10 1.47 -4.29
N LEU A 14 10.25 0.80 -3.16
CA LEU A 14 10.38 1.44 -1.85
C LEU A 14 11.53 0.77 -1.09
N PRO A 15 12.37 1.55 -0.39
CA PRO A 15 13.40 1.00 0.46
C PRO A 15 12.82 0.08 1.53
N ALA A 16 13.54 -1.00 1.88
CA ALA A 16 13.13 -1.90 2.96
C ALA A 16 12.91 -1.15 4.28
N ALA A 17 13.77 -0.17 4.58
CA ALA A 17 13.66 0.68 5.78
C ALA A 17 12.33 1.47 5.87
N PHE A 18 11.64 1.69 4.75
CA PHE A 18 10.31 2.29 4.73
C PHE A 18 9.20 1.26 4.93
N LEU A 19 9.34 0.07 4.33
CA LEU A 19 8.32 -0.98 4.39
C LEU A 19 8.32 -1.74 5.72
N GLU A 20 9.48 -1.93 6.34
CA GLU A 20 9.64 -2.68 7.58
C GLU A 20 8.76 -2.17 8.74
N PRO A 21 8.73 -0.86 9.08
CA PRO A 21 7.84 -0.37 10.12
C PRO A 21 6.36 -0.52 9.75
N LEU A 22 5.99 -0.35 8.48
CA LEU A 22 4.60 -0.57 8.03
C LEU A 22 4.20 -2.04 8.17
N CYS A 23 5.07 -2.97 7.78
CA CYS A 23 4.83 -4.40 7.97
C CYS A 23 4.74 -4.77 9.45
N SER A 24 5.64 -4.25 10.29
CA SER A 24 5.62 -4.47 11.75
C SER A 24 4.31 -3.98 12.37
N ILE A 25 3.90 -2.76 12.02
CA ILE A 25 2.65 -2.16 12.50
C ILE A 25 1.41 -2.93 12.02
N SER A 26 1.44 -3.47 10.80
CA SER A 26 0.32 -4.27 10.27
C SER A 26 0.03 -5.54 11.08
N LEU A 27 0.98 -5.99 11.91
CA LEU A 27 0.86 -7.15 12.80
C LEU A 27 0.49 -6.78 14.24
N MET A 28 0.33 -5.49 14.56
CA MET A 28 -0.04 -5.04 15.91
C MET A 28 -1.51 -5.35 16.25
N GLU A 29 -1.79 -5.41 17.55
CA GLU A 29 -3.13 -5.65 18.09
C GLU A 29 -4.07 -4.45 17.93
N ASP A 30 -3.53 -3.23 17.89
CA ASP A 30 -4.31 -2.00 17.69
C ASP A 30 -5.00 -2.01 16.32
N SER A 31 -6.33 -2.09 16.35
CA SER A 31 -7.13 -2.23 15.14
C SER A 31 -7.16 -0.97 14.28
N GLU A 32 -7.16 0.23 14.87
CA GLU A 32 -7.24 1.48 14.10
C GLU A 32 -5.93 1.72 13.36
N LEU A 33 -4.82 1.58 14.07
CA LEU A 33 -3.49 1.84 13.56
C LEU A 33 -3.08 0.78 12.53
N ARG A 34 -3.46 -0.49 12.76
CA ARG A 34 -3.34 -1.55 11.75
C ARG A 34 -4.16 -1.24 10.50
N GLN A 35 -5.41 -0.82 10.64
CA GLN A 35 -6.28 -0.51 9.51
C GLN A 35 -5.70 0.61 8.65
N LEU A 36 -5.21 1.68 9.28
CA LEU A 36 -4.56 2.80 8.59
C LEU A 36 -3.35 2.33 7.78
N VAL A 37 -2.47 1.52 8.38
CA VAL A 37 -1.28 1.02 7.70
C VAL A 37 -1.62 0.08 6.56
N LEU A 38 -2.61 -0.78 6.73
CA LEU A 38 -3.10 -1.64 5.66
C LEU A 38 -3.69 -0.81 4.50
N GLU A 39 -4.40 0.29 4.79
CA GLU A 39 -4.88 1.21 3.74
C GLU A 39 -3.71 1.89 3.02
N ILE A 40 -2.67 2.32 3.73
CA ILE A 40 -1.47 2.91 3.11
C ILE A 40 -0.80 1.88 2.18
N LEU A 41 -0.55 0.67 2.66
CA LEU A 41 0.04 -0.41 1.86
C LEU A 41 -0.82 -0.74 0.64
N HIS A 42 -2.14 -0.79 0.82
CA HIS A 42 -3.07 -1.04 -0.27
C HIS A 42 -3.04 0.07 -1.33
N ASN A 43 -3.00 1.35 -0.93
CA ASN A 43 -2.87 2.48 -1.86
C ASN A 43 -1.54 2.45 -2.63
N ILE A 44 -0.45 2.02 -1.98
CA ILE A 44 0.86 1.87 -2.60
C ILE A 44 0.85 0.76 -3.67
N ILE A 45 0.12 -0.32 -3.44
CA ILE A 45 -0.04 -1.44 -4.39
C ILE A 45 -1.03 -1.06 -5.50
N ASP A 46 -2.15 -0.45 -5.12
CA ASP A 46 -3.26 -0.10 -6.00
C ASP A 46 -3.06 1.25 -6.72
N ARG A 47 -1.84 1.53 -7.18
CA ARG A 47 -1.50 2.75 -7.94
C ARG A 47 -2.32 2.97 -9.21
N HIS A 48 -3.03 1.94 -9.66
CA HIS A 48 -3.87 1.97 -10.86
C HIS A 48 -5.35 2.25 -10.55
N ASP A 49 -5.67 2.62 -9.31
CA ASP A 49 -7.03 2.92 -8.83
C ASP A 49 -8.00 1.77 -9.15
N ASN A 50 -7.54 0.52 -9.00
CA ASN A 50 -8.39 -0.63 -9.28
C ASN A 50 -9.51 -0.72 -8.25
N ARG A 51 -9.33 -0.16 -7.04
CA ARG A 51 -10.39 0.00 -6.04
C ARG A 51 -11.56 0.79 -6.60
N ALA A 52 -11.34 1.90 -7.31
CA ALA A 52 -12.43 2.63 -7.95
C ALA A 52 -13.09 1.82 -9.07
N LYS A 53 -12.32 1.07 -9.87
CA LYS A 53 -12.85 0.18 -10.92
C LYS A 53 -13.74 -0.93 -10.34
N LEU A 54 -13.34 -1.52 -9.22
CA LEU A 54 -14.10 -2.58 -8.54
C LEU A 54 -15.40 -2.05 -7.90
N ARG A 55 -15.41 -0.80 -7.43
CA ARG A 55 -16.64 -0.17 -6.89
C ARG A 55 -17.69 0.10 -7.97
N GLY A 56 -17.29 0.19 -9.24
CA GLY A 56 -18.18 0.38 -10.39
C GLY A 56 -18.78 -0.92 -10.96
N ILE A 57 -18.39 -2.11 -10.47
CA ILE A 57 -18.91 -3.42 -10.94
C ILE A 57 -20.20 -3.79 -10.16
N ARG A 58 -21.12 -2.84 -10.00
CA ARG A 58 -22.44 -3.09 -9.42
C ARG A 58 -23.52 -2.99 -10.47
#